data_AF-A0A7V0QQK4-F1
#
_entry.id   AF-A0A7V0QQK4-F1
#
_cell.length_a   1.000
_cell.length_b   1.000
_cell.length_c   1.000
_cell.angle_alpha   90.00
_cell.angle_beta   90.00
_cell.angle_gamma   90.00
#
_symmetry.space_group_name_H-M   'P 1'
#
loop_
_entity.id
_entity.type
_entity.pdbx_description
1 polymer ?
#
loop_
_entity_poly.entity_id
_entity_poly.type
_entity_poly.pdbx_seq_one_letter_code
_entity_poly.pdbx_strand_id
1 'polypeptide(L)'
;LANFHSAQKDLQRAEDDYNRGAIPEQALDKAKLGFEVAQAQLASAKANLELIKKGARKEDIQIAQANVEQAKATLDKLESLKKARSWEVKIQGAKTQWENANSAYHLAKTSWEDKLWEKDIKLASAQVQNAEAALELAQSRLEDCTIRAPISGIISGRFVDEGSVVGPGAPLVSIVDISSVKIVLHIGEEYLDKIPLTRKIVVQIENYLDKIFVPQEINISPVMDPRSRKIKVEVKIPNPDLRIKPGMFARVKLILEEEK
;
A
#
# COMPACT_ATOMS: atom_id res chain seq x y z
N LEU A 1 -13.93 12.32 -5.18
CA LEU A 1 -13.30 13.52 -5.80
C LEU A 1 -11.83 13.69 -5.39
N ALA A 2 -11.44 13.42 -4.14
CA ALA A 2 -10.03 13.47 -3.70
C ALA A 2 -9.08 12.55 -4.52
N ASN A 3 -9.52 11.31 -4.83
CA ASN A 3 -8.69 10.35 -5.59
C ASN A 3 -8.49 10.73 -7.07
N PHE A 4 -9.38 11.55 -7.65
CA PHE A 4 -9.24 11.98 -9.05
C PHE A 4 -8.15 13.06 -9.16
N HIS A 5 -8.11 13.96 -8.18
CA HIS A 5 -7.16 15.06 -8.16
C HIS A 5 -5.74 14.61 -7.76
N SER A 6 -5.60 13.56 -6.94
CA SER A 6 -4.31 12.92 -6.67
C SER A 6 -3.81 12.15 -7.90
N ALA A 7 -4.66 11.34 -8.52
CA ALA A 7 -4.33 10.58 -9.74
C ALA A 7 -3.86 11.49 -10.88
N GLN A 8 -4.52 12.63 -11.08
CA GLN A 8 -4.13 13.60 -12.10
C GLN A 8 -2.77 14.24 -11.81
N LYS A 9 -2.48 14.55 -10.53
CA LYS A 9 -1.16 15.06 -10.11
C LYS A 9 -0.06 14.01 -10.23
N ASP A 10 -0.35 12.75 -9.94
CA ASP A 10 0.62 11.67 -10.03
C ASP A 10 0.95 11.34 -11.50
N LEU A 11 -0.05 11.43 -12.39
CA LEU A 11 0.13 11.29 -13.83
C LEU A 11 0.95 12.46 -14.43
N GLN A 12 0.68 13.68 -13.97
CA GLN A 12 1.43 14.87 -14.38
C GLN A 12 2.89 14.83 -13.90
N ARG A 13 3.15 14.34 -12.68
CA ARG A 13 4.52 14.12 -12.18
C ARG A 13 5.27 13.05 -12.96
N ALA A 14 4.59 11.96 -13.30
CA ALA A 14 5.15 10.91 -14.15
C ALA A 14 5.54 11.44 -15.54
N GLU A 15 4.76 12.36 -16.12
CA GLU A 15 5.11 13.04 -17.38
C GLU A 15 6.31 13.99 -17.22
N ASP A 16 6.38 14.73 -16.12
CA ASP A 16 7.52 15.60 -15.82
C ASP A 16 8.83 14.83 -15.59
N ASP A 17 8.75 13.58 -15.11
CA ASP A 17 9.89 12.69 -14.89
C ASP A 17 10.31 11.96 -16.17
N TYR A 18 9.37 11.64 -17.08
CA TYR A 18 9.67 11.18 -18.44
C TYR A 18 10.50 12.22 -19.22
N ASN A 19 10.07 13.49 -19.15
CA ASN A 19 10.78 14.60 -19.81
C ASN A 19 12.22 14.79 -19.28
N ARG A 20 12.59 14.14 -18.18
CA ARG A 20 13.93 14.16 -17.57
C ARG A 20 14.79 12.93 -17.89
N GLY A 21 14.34 12.01 -18.74
CA GLY A 21 15.13 10.86 -19.24
C GLY A 21 15.30 9.70 -18.25
N ALA A 22 14.56 9.67 -17.15
CA ALA A 22 14.81 8.73 -16.06
C ALA A 22 14.19 7.32 -16.25
N ILE A 23 13.24 7.15 -17.18
CA ILE A 23 12.42 5.92 -17.31
C ILE A 23 12.13 5.62 -18.80
N PRO A 24 12.19 4.35 -19.26
CA PRO A 24 11.70 3.97 -20.59
C PRO A 24 10.20 4.28 -20.75
N GLU A 25 9.84 5.06 -21.77
CA GLU A 25 8.46 5.47 -22.11
C GLU A 25 7.46 4.32 -22.02
N GLN A 26 7.84 3.16 -22.57
CA GLN A 26 7.02 1.97 -22.64
C GLN A 26 6.67 1.38 -21.26
N ALA A 27 7.55 1.50 -20.27
CA ALA A 27 7.30 0.99 -18.93
C ALA A 27 6.33 1.90 -18.16
N LEU A 28 6.51 3.21 -18.31
CA LEU A 28 5.65 4.21 -17.70
C LEU A 28 4.24 4.17 -18.28
N ASP A 29 4.12 4.10 -19.60
CA ASP A 29 2.81 4.01 -20.28
C ASP A 29 2.06 2.75 -19.89
N LYS A 30 2.76 1.61 -19.76
CA LYS A 30 2.15 0.38 -19.29
C LYS A 30 1.66 0.49 -17.84
N ALA A 31 2.40 1.15 -16.96
CA ALA A 31 2.00 1.38 -15.59
C ALA A 31 0.80 2.34 -15.49
N LYS A 32 0.82 3.45 -16.25
CA LYS A 32 -0.30 4.41 -16.36
C LYS A 32 -1.57 3.74 -16.86
N LEU A 33 -1.47 2.99 -17.96
CA LEU A 33 -2.60 2.27 -18.54
C LEU A 33 -3.13 1.21 -17.57
N GLY A 34 -2.25 0.52 -16.85
CA GLY A 34 -2.63 -0.42 -15.79
C GLY A 34 -3.40 0.25 -14.64
N PHE A 35 -2.96 1.44 -14.22
CA PHE A 35 -3.64 2.25 -13.20
C PHE A 35 -5.02 2.71 -13.67
N GLU A 36 -5.13 3.22 -14.89
CA GLU A 36 -6.40 3.69 -15.46
C GLU A 36 -7.41 2.56 -15.59
N VAL A 37 -6.98 1.38 -16.07
CA VAL A 37 -7.82 0.19 -16.16
C VAL A 37 -8.31 -0.25 -14.77
N ALA A 38 -7.42 -0.29 -13.76
CA ALA A 38 -7.80 -0.66 -12.41
C ALA A 38 -8.78 0.35 -11.79
N GLN A 39 -8.61 1.64 -12.07
CA GLN A 39 -9.51 2.69 -11.63
C GLN A 39 -10.90 2.55 -12.27
N ALA A 40 -10.95 2.28 -13.57
CA ALA A 40 -12.20 2.04 -14.30
C ALA A 40 -12.92 0.79 -13.76
N GLN A 41 -12.18 -0.28 -13.48
CA GLN A 41 -12.74 -1.50 -12.87
C GLN A 41 -13.31 -1.23 -11.48
N LEU A 42 -12.62 -0.44 -10.64
CA LEU A 42 -13.12 -0.05 -9.32
C LEU A 42 -14.40 0.80 -9.43
N ALA A 43 -14.44 1.75 -10.35
CA ALA A 43 -15.62 2.57 -10.60
C ALA A 43 -16.81 1.70 -11.04
N SER A 44 -16.58 0.75 -11.95
CA SER A 44 -17.60 -0.21 -12.40
C SER A 44 -18.08 -1.10 -11.26
N ALA A 45 -17.18 -1.62 -10.41
CA ALA A 45 -17.54 -2.46 -9.28
C ALA A 45 -18.37 -1.69 -8.23
N LYS A 46 -18.01 -0.42 -7.96
CA LYS A 46 -18.75 0.47 -7.06
C LYS A 46 -20.14 0.80 -7.61
N ALA A 47 -20.23 1.09 -8.91
CA ALA A 47 -21.51 1.31 -9.57
C ALA A 47 -22.42 0.07 -9.50
N ASN A 48 -21.87 -1.12 -9.73
CA ASN A 48 -22.62 -2.37 -9.59
C ASN A 48 -23.11 -2.60 -8.15
N LEU A 49 -22.26 -2.36 -7.14
CA LEU A 49 -22.65 -2.44 -5.74
C LEU A 49 -23.78 -1.45 -5.40
N GLU A 50 -23.73 -0.23 -5.93
CA GLU A 50 -24.81 0.74 -5.74
C GLU A 50 -26.11 0.30 -6.40
N LEU A 51 -26.08 -0.23 -7.62
CA LEU A 51 -27.26 -0.76 -8.30
C LEU A 51 -27.91 -1.88 -7.49
N ILE A 52 -27.10 -2.82 -6.96
CA ILE A 52 -27.59 -3.92 -6.11
C ILE A 52 -28.18 -3.40 -4.78
N LYS A 53 -27.63 -2.32 -4.22
CA LYS A 53 -28.18 -1.67 -3.02
C LYS A 53 -29.47 -0.89 -3.28
N LYS A 54 -29.60 -0.26 -4.46
CA LYS A 54 -30.73 0.61 -4.81
C LYS A 54 -31.93 -0.14 -5.42
N GLY A 55 -31.71 -1.26 -6.12
CA GLY A 55 -32.68 -1.73 -7.11
C GLY A 55 -33.77 -2.74 -6.70
N ALA A 56 -33.48 -3.76 -5.88
CA ALA A 56 -34.09 -5.06 -6.23
C ALA A 56 -35.00 -5.73 -5.19
N ARG A 57 -35.58 -5.04 -4.19
CA ARG A 57 -36.23 -5.84 -3.12
C ARG A 57 -37.48 -5.29 -2.46
N LYS A 58 -37.53 -4.01 -2.11
CA LYS A 58 -38.80 -3.44 -1.61
C LYS A 58 -39.73 -3.15 -2.77
N GLU A 59 -39.17 -2.63 -3.86
CA GLU A 59 -39.85 -2.39 -5.12
C GLU A 59 -40.38 -3.71 -5.70
N ASP A 60 -39.58 -4.79 -5.67
CA ASP A 60 -39.98 -6.09 -6.21
C ASP A 60 -41.14 -6.73 -5.43
N ILE A 61 -41.11 -6.64 -4.09
CA ILE A 61 -42.23 -7.10 -3.25
C ILE A 61 -43.49 -6.26 -3.53
N GLN A 62 -43.36 -4.94 -3.71
CA GLN A 62 -44.48 -4.06 -4.03
C GLN A 62 -45.08 -4.33 -5.41
N ILE A 63 -44.25 -4.54 -6.43
CA ILE A 63 -44.69 -4.90 -7.78
C ILE A 63 -45.40 -6.26 -7.74
N ALA A 64 -44.82 -7.25 -7.05
CA ALA A 64 -45.44 -8.56 -6.90
C ALA A 64 -46.78 -8.47 -6.14
N GLN A 65 -46.85 -7.66 -5.09
CA GLN A 65 -48.08 -7.41 -4.34
C GLN A 65 -49.15 -6.74 -5.21
N ALA A 66 -48.79 -5.72 -5.98
CA ALA A 66 -49.70 -5.04 -6.91
C ALA A 66 -50.24 -6.01 -7.98
N ASN A 67 -49.40 -6.91 -8.48
CA ASN A 67 -49.82 -7.96 -9.42
C ASN A 67 -50.81 -8.96 -8.79
N VAL A 68 -50.61 -9.35 -7.52
CA VAL A 68 -51.56 -10.18 -6.78
C VAL A 68 -52.89 -9.47 -6.63
N GLU A 69 -52.87 -8.18 -6.28
CA GLU A 69 -54.07 -7.38 -6.09
C GLU A 69 -54.85 -7.21 -7.40
N GLN A 70 -54.16 -6.94 -8.51
CA GLN A 70 -54.76 -6.85 -9.84
C GLN A 70 -55.36 -8.20 -10.29
N ALA A 71 -54.64 -9.30 -10.08
CA ALA A 71 -55.12 -10.64 -10.42
C ALA A 71 -56.35 -11.03 -9.59
N LYS A 72 -56.34 -10.67 -8.29
CA LYS A 72 -57.46 -10.87 -7.38
C LYS A 72 -58.68 -10.05 -7.79
N ALA A 73 -58.51 -8.76 -8.08
CA ALA A 73 -59.59 -7.89 -8.55
C ALA A 73 -60.21 -8.40 -9.87
N THR A 74 -59.39 -9.00 -10.74
CA THR A 74 -59.85 -9.64 -11.98
C THR A 74 -60.68 -10.88 -11.68
N LEU A 75 -60.23 -11.73 -10.75
CA LEU A 75 -60.98 -12.90 -10.28
C LEU A 75 -62.32 -12.49 -9.66
N ASP A 76 -62.33 -11.55 -8.71
CA ASP A 76 -63.54 -11.06 -8.01
C ASP A 76 -64.56 -10.48 -9.01
N LYS A 77 -64.07 -9.71 -9.99
CA LYS A 77 -64.91 -9.18 -11.08
C LYS A 77 -65.54 -10.29 -11.91
N LEU A 78 -64.81 -11.36 -12.19
CA LEU A 78 -65.34 -12.50 -12.95
C LEU A 78 -66.32 -13.35 -12.12
N GLU A 79 -66.08 -13.49 -10.81
CA GLU A 79 -66.98 -14.21 -9.91
C GLU A 79 -68.31 -13.49 -9.68
N SER A 80 -68.31 -12.15 -9.65
CA SER A 80 -69.55 -11.35 -9.50
C SER A 80 -70.48 -11.43 -10.72
N LEU A 81 -69.95 -11.80 -11.89
CA LEU A 81 -70.67 -11.83 -13.17
C LEU A 81 -71.23 -13.23 -13.53
N LYS A 82 -71.30 -14.17 -12.57
CA LYS A 82 -71.79 -15.56 -12.72
C LYS A 82 -73.21 -15.64 -13.32
N LYS A 83 -73.32 -15.62 -14.66
CA LYS A 83 -74.61 -15.78 -15.38
C LYS A 83 -74.59 -16.76 -16.57
N ALA A 84 -73.48 -17.44 -16.94
CA ALA A 84 -73.47 -18.42 -18.05
C ALA A 84 -72.37 -19.53 -17.95
N ARG A 85 -72.56 -20.65 -18.67
CA ARG A 85 -71.69 -21.86 -18.67
C ARG A 85 -70.24 -21.64 -19.15
N SER A 86 -70.00 -20.61 -19.98
CA SER A 86 -68.65 -20.26 -20.48
C SER A 86 -67.76 -19.53 -19.45
N TRP A 87 -68.30 -19.19 -18.28
CA TRP A 87 -67.58 -18.42 -17.25
C TRP A 87 -66.72 -19.27 -16.34
N GLU A 88 -67.04 -20.55 -16.19
CA GLU A 88 -66.30 -21.47 -15.31
C GLU A 88 -64.84 -21.62 -15.76
N VAL A 89 -64.61 -21.74 -17.07
CA VAL A 89 -63.26 -21.76 -17.67
C VAL A 89 -62.53 -20.43 -17.48
N LYS A 90 -63.25 -19.29 -17.54
CA LYS A 90 -62.67 -17.95 -17.33
C LYS A 90 -62.29 -17.70 -15.86
N ILE A 91 -63.14 -18.12 -14.93
CA ILE A 91 -62.88 -18.06 -13.48
C ILE A 91 -61.70 -18.97 -13.15
N GLN A 92 -61.66 -20.18 -13.70
CA GLN A 92 -60.55 -21.10 -13.48
C GLN A 92 -59.22 -20.51 -14.00
N GLY A 93 -59.20 -19.93 -15.20
CA GLY A 93 -58.01 -19.26 -15.73
C GLY A 93 -57.56 -18.07 -14.87
N ALA A 94 -58.50 -17.23 -14.42
CA ALA A 94 -58.21 -16.11 -13.53
C ALA A 94 -57.72 -16.58 -12.15
N LYS A 95 -58.24 -17.70 -11.65
CA LYS A 95 -57.79 -18.31 -10.39
C LYS A 95 -56.36 -18.81 -10.52
N THR A 96 -56.02 -19.50 -11.59
CA THR A 96 -54.63 -19.91 -11.87
C THR A 96 -53.70 -18.70 -12.02
N GLN A 97 -54.17 -17.61 -12.62
CA GLN A 97 -53.40 -16.37 -12.73
C GLN A 97 -53.17 -15.70 -11.37
N TRP A 98 -54.17 -15.70 -10.48
CA TRP A 98 -54.03 -15.24 -9.10
C TRP A 98 -53.09 -16.14 -8.29
N GLU A 99 -53.21 -17.47 -8.41
CA GLU A 99 -52.32 -18.43 -7.75
C GLU A 99 -50.87 -18.21 -8.19
N ASN A 100 -50.61 -18.06 -9.49
CA ASN A 100 -49.28 -17.76 -10.01
C ASN A 100 -48.73 -16.43 -9.48
N ALA A 101 -49.55 -15.37 -9.45
CA ALA A 101 -49.15 -14.08 -8.89
C ALA A 101 -48.86 -14.18 -7.39
N ASN A 102 -49.68 -14.94 -6.64
CA ASN A 102 -49.52 -15.14 -5.20
C ASN A 102 -48.27 -15.96 -4.89
N SER A 103 -48.00 -17.02 -5.65
CA SER A 103 -46.74 -17.78 -5.57
C SER A 103 -45.52 -16.89 -5.87
N ALA A 104 -45.60 -16.01 -6.86
CA ALA A 104 -44.53 -15.05 -7.16
C ALA A 104 -44.29 -14.04 -6.02
N TYR A 105 -45.35 -13.51 -5.41
CA TYR A 105 -45.24 -12.64 -4.23
C TYR A 105 -44.67 -13.38 -3.02
N HIS A 106 -45.11 -14.62 -2.76
CA HIS A 106 -44.54 -15.44 -1.70
C HIS A 106 -43.06 -15.71 -1.93
N LEU A 107 -42.64 -16.04 -3.15
CA LEU A 107 -41.23 -16.21 -3.51
C LEU A 107 -40.42 -14.93 -3.29
N ALA A 108 -40.95 -13.77 -3.72
CA ALA A 108 -40.30 -12.48 -3.48
C ALA A 108 -40.15 -12.19 -1.99
N LYS A 109 -41.20 -12.45 -1.19
CA LYS A 109 -41.18 -12.26 0.26
C LYS A 109 -40.24 -13.22 0.98
N THR A 110 -40.24 -14.52 0.65
CA THR A 110 -39.31 -15.48 1.25
C THR A 110 -37.87 -15.17 0.85
N SER A 111 -37.63 -14.75 -0.40
CA SER A 111 -36.27 -14.36 -0.82
C SER A 111 -35.71 -13.17 -0.04
N TRP A 112 -36.60 -12.27 0.41
CA TRP A 112 -36.27 -11.16 1.30
C TRP A 112 -36.01 -11.61 2.74
N GLU A 113 -36.86 -12.51 3.27
CA GLU A 113 -36.70 -13.11 4.60
C GLU A 113 -35.41 -13.95 4.70
N ASP A 114 -35.07 -14.68 3.65
CA ASP A 114 -33.85 -15.50 3.53
C ASP A 114 -32.58 -14.67 3.38
N LYS A 115 -32.68 -13.34 3.28
CA LYS A 115 -31.57 -12.40 3.16
C LYS A 115 -30.58 -12.79 2.05
N LEU A 116 -31.05 -13.44 0.97
CA LEU A 116 -30.23 -13.76 -0.23
C LEU A 116 -29.47 -12.53 -0.72
N TRP A 117 -30.23 -11.48 -0.70
CA TRP A 117 -29.94 -10.11 -0.48
C TRP A 117 -28.62 -9.64 0.15
N GLU A 118 -28.33 -10.06 1.37
CA GLU A 118 -27.07 -9.78 2.05
C GLU A 118 -25.92 -10.50 1.35
N LYS A 119 -26.17 -11.69 0.78
CA LYS A 119 -25.17 -12.43 -0.01
C LYS A 119 -24.81 -11.70 -1.30
N ASP A 120 -25.77 -11.13 -2.02
CA ASP A 120 -25.49 -10.34 -3.23
C ASP A 120 -24.67 -9.09 -2.90
N ILE A 121 -25.02 -8.39 -1.82
CA ILE A 121 -24.27 -7.22 -1.36
C ILE A 121 -22.86 -7.64 -0.92
N LYS A 122 -22.73 -8.77 -0.22
CA LYS A 122 -21.43 -9.31 0.20
C LYS A 122 -20.56 -9.69 -0.99
N LEU A 123 -21.14 -10.33 -2.01
CA LEU A 123 -20.44 -10.69 -3.24
C LEU A 123 -19.97 -9.42 -3.98
N ALA A 124 -20.87 -8.44 -4.14
CA ALA A 124 -20.53 -7.17 -4.77
C ALA A 124 -19.51 -6.35 -3.96
N SER A 125 -19.59 -6.37 -2.62
CA SER A 125 -18.58 -5.73 -1.78
C SER A 125 -17.21 -6.42 -1.88
N ALA A 126 -17.21 -7.75 -1.99
CA ALA A 126 -15.97 -8.50 -2.22
C ALA A 126 -15.36 -8.18 -3.59
N GLN A 127 -16.19 -7.98 -4.62
CA GLN A 127 -15.72 -7.49 -5.93
C GLN A 127 -15.13 -6.09 -5.84
N VAL A 128 -15.74 -5.17 -5.09
CA VAL A 128 -15.18 -3.84 -4.83
C VAL A 128 -13.84 -3.96 -4.12
N GLN A 129 -13.75 -4.76 -3.07
CA GLN A 129 -12.50 -4.97 -2.33
C GLN A 129 -11.38 -5.53 -3.21
N ASN A 130 -11.69 -6.50 -4.07
CA ASN A 130 -10.73 -7.03 -5.04
C ASN A 130 -10.26 -5.96 -6.04
N ALA A 131 -11.17 -5.10 -6.50
CA ALA A 131 -10.83 -3.99 -7.40
C ALA A 131 -10.02 -2.90 -6.70
N GLU A 132 -10.24 -2.65 -5.40
CA GLU A 132 -9.43 -1.75 -4.58
C GLU A 132 -8.00 -2.28 -4.42
N ALA A 133 -7.84 -3.57 -4.11
CA ALA A 133 -6.53 -4.21 -4.03
C ALA A 133 -5.79 -4.19 -5.39
N ALA A 134 -6.52 -4.37 -6.50
CA ALA A 134 -5.94 -4.25 -7.83
C ALA A 134 -5.48 -2.82 -8.16
N LEU A 135 -6.24 -1.80 -7.72
CA LEU A 135 -5.86 -0.40 -7.86
C LEU A 135 -4.62 -0.07 -7.02
N GLU A 136 -4.57 -0.52 -5.77
CA GLU A 136 -3.42 -0.32 -4.89
C GLU A 136 -2.15 -0.96 -5.47
N LEU A 137 -2.26 -2.18 -6.02
CA LEU A 137 -1.15 -2.82 -6.71
C LEU A 137 -0.70 -2.04 -7.95
N ALA A 138 -1.64 -1.50 -8.73
CA ALA A 138 -1.33 -0.67 -9.89
C ALA A 138 -0.69 0.67 -9.51
N GLN A 139 -1.13 1.27 -8.38
CA GLN A 139 -0.52 2.48 -7.81
C GLN A 139 0.92 2.22 -7.36
N SER A 140 1.15 1.14 -6.59
CA SER A 140 2.50 0.76 -6.17
C SER A 140 3.43 0.56 -7.36
N ARG A 141 2.97 -0.07 -8.45
CA ARG A 141 3.77 -0.23 -9.67
C ARG A 141 4.09 1.08 -10.37
N LEU A 142 3.16 2.04 -10.34
CA LEU A 142 3.38 3.38 -10.89
C LEU A 142 4.39 4.16 -10.02
N GLU A 143 4.29 4.04 -8.70
CA GLU A 143 5.25 4.62 -7.76
C GLU A 143 6.65 4.00 -7.90
N ASP A 144 6.73 2.67 -8.10
CA ASP A 144 7.99 1.95 -8.33
C ASP A 144 8.71 2.41 -9.62
N CYS A 145 8.00 3.03 -10.56
CA CYS A 145 8.63 3.65 -11.72
C CYS A 145 9.52 4.85 -11.33
N THR A 146 9.25 5.48 -10.17
CA THR A 146 10.03 6.61 -9.65
C THR A 146 10.81 6.21 -8.41
N ILE A 147 12.10 5.95 -8.60
CA ILE A 147 12.96 5.46 -7.52
C ILE A 147 13.46 6.64 -6.70
N ARG A 148 13.06 6.69 -5.43
CA ARG A 148 13.46 7.73 -4.47
C ARG A 148 14.57 7.21 -3.56
N ALA A 149 15.50 8.11 -3.21
CA ALA A 149 16.52 7.82 -2.20
C ALA A 149 15.86 7.66 -0.82
N PRO A 150 16.07 6.54 -0.11
CA PRO A 150 15.50 6.34 1.23
C PRO A 150 16.23 7.18 2.29
N ILE A 151 17.47 7.59 2.01
CA ILE A 151 18.30 8.40 2.91
C ILE A 151 18.96 9.54 2.14
N SER A 152 19.18 10.65 2.84
CA SER A 152 20.06 11.71 2.37
C SER A 152 21.52 11.25 2.49
N GLY A 153 22.32 11.45 1.44
CA GLY A 153 23.72 11.03 1.45
C GLY A 153 24.40 11.31 0.12
N ILE A 154 25.61 10.79 -0.02
CA ILE A 154 26.41 10.90 -1.24
C ILE A 154 26.30 9.59 -2.02
N ILE A 155 26.16 9.69 -3.34
CA ILE A 155 26.17 8.52 -4.22
C ILE A 155 27.60 7.97 -4.28
N SER A 156 27.79 6.78 -3.72
CA SER A 156 29.06 6.05 -3.68
C SER A 156 29.31 5.27 -4.97
N GLY A 157 28.24 4.77 -5.60
CA GLY A 157 28.32 4.03 -6.86
C GLY A 157 26.99 4.03 -7.59
N ARG A 158 27.06 4.12 -8.93
CA ARG A 158 25.94 3.93 -9.85
C ARG A 158 26.21 2.66 -10.65
N PHE A 159 25.27 1.72 -10.61
CA PHE A 159 25.42 0.39 -11.20
C PHE A 159 24.60 0.20 -12.49
N VAL A 160 23.87 1.24 -12.91
CA VAL A 160 22.97 1.20 -14.06
C VAL A 160 23.10 2.46 -14.90
N ASP A 161 22.94 2.30 -16.20
CA ASP A 161 22.95 3.38 -17.17
C ASP A 161 21.57 3.59 -17.80
N GLU A 162 21.36 4.76 -18.38
CA GLU A 162 20.12 5.08 -19.08
C GLU A 162 19.86 4.06 -20.20
N GLY A 163 18.62 3.56 -20.28
CA GLY A 163 18.23 2.50 -21.20
C GLY A 163 18.55 1.07 -20.75
N SER A 164 19.18 0.87 -19.59
CA SER A 164 19.42 -0.47 -19.04
C SER A 164 18.13 -1.12 -18.54
N VAL A 165 17.94 -2.41 -18.85
CA VAL A 165 16.84 -3.20 -18.28
C VAL A 165 17.28 -3.74 -16.92
N VAL A 166 16.52 -3.40 -15.88
CA VAL A 166 16.83 -3.78 -14.50
C VAL A 166 15.76 -4.74 -13.97
N GLY A 167 16.20 -5.82 -13.34
CA GLY A 167 15.32 -6.77 -12.67
C GLY A 167 14.93 -6.31 -11.26
N PRO A 168 13.81 -6.84 -10.70
CA PRO A 168 13.47 -6.60 -9.31
C PRO A 168 14.60 -6.99 -8.36
N GLY A 169 14.95 -6.10 -7.43
CA GLY A 169 15.99 -6.32 -6.43
C GLY A 169 17.42 -6.05 -6.89
N ALA A 170 17.64 -5.65 -8.15
CA ALA A 170 18.96 -5.22 -8.61
C ALA A 170 19.34 -3.87 -7.97
N PRO A 171 20.55 -3.73 -7.38
CA PRO A 171 21.01 -2.46 -6.83
C PRO A 171 21.28 -1.47 -7.97
N LEU A 172 20.63 -0.31 -7.93
CA LEU A 172 20.82 0.74 -8.95
C LEU A 172 21.88 1.76 -8.54
N VAL A 173 21.77 2.24 -7.30
CA VAL A 173 22.61 3.29 -6.73
C VAL A 173 22.93 2.92 -5.28
N SER A 174 24.18 3.10 -4.89
CA SER A 174 24.59 3.05 -3.49
C SER A 174 24.69 4.45 -2.94
N ILE A 175 23.93 4.74 -1.88
CA ILE A 175 23.96 6.01 -1.16
C ILE A 175 24.60 5.76 0.19
N VAL A 176 25.57 6.60 0.54
CA VAL A 176 26.26 6.56 1.83
C VAL A 176 26.11 7.91 2.51
N ASP A 177 25.57 7.90 3.72
CA ASP A 177 25.60 9.06 4.60
C ASP A 177 26.95 9.09 5.34
N ILE A 178 27.77 10.10 5.07
CA ILE A 178 29.05 10.33 5.74
C ILE A 178 29.03 11.51 6.71
N SER A 179 27.84 12.04 7.04
CA SER A 179 27.66 13.15 8.00
C SER A 179 28.16 12.80 9.41
N SER A 180 28.10 11.53 9.77
CA SER A 180 28.73 10.99 10.97
C SER A 180 29.45 9.69 10.62
N VAL A 181 30.63 9.51 11.20
CA VAL A 181 31.47 8.33 10.97
C VAL A 181 31.65 7.56 12.26
N LYS A 182 31.70 6.23 12.15
CA LYS A 182 31.98 5.33 13.27
C LYS A 182 33.42 4.88 13.18
N ILE A 183 34.20 5.14 14.23
CA ILE A 183 35.55 4.61 14.38
C ILE A 183 35.48 3.33 15.19
N VAL A 184 36.00 2.24 14.62
CA VAL A 184 36.07 0.94 15.29
C VAL A 184 37.46 0.76 15.88
N LEU A 185 37.54 0.65 17.20
CA LEU A 185 38.76 0.46 17.97
C LEU A 185 38.76 -0.95 18.55
N HIS A 186 39.93 -1.59 18.57
CA HIS A 186 40.13 -2.89 19.22
C HIS A 186 41.08 -2.67 20.39
N ILE A 187 40.52 -2.63 21.59
CA ILE A 187 41.24 -2.28 22.82
C ILE A 187 41.48 -3.55 23.65
N GLY A 188 42.64 -3.65 24.29
CA GLY A 188 42.94 -4.74 25.23
C GLY A 188 42.12 -4.61 26.52
N GLU A 189 41.92 -5.73 27.21
CA GLU A 189 41.17 -5.80 28.47
C GLU A 189 41.72 -4.85 29.54
N GLU A 190 43.03 -4.62 29.56
CA GLU A 190 43.74 -3.79 30.52
C GLU A 190 43.34 -2.30 30.51
N TYR A 191 42.66 -1.85 29.46
CA TYR A 191 42.18 -0.48 29.33
C TYR A 191 40.66 -0.35 29.46
N LEU A 192 39.93 -1.47 29.70
CA LEU A 192 38.47 -1.49 29.74
C LEU A 192 37.90 -0.52 30.78
N ASP A 193 38.49 -0.51 31.97
CA ASP A 193 38.06 0.35 33.09
C ASP A 193 38.26 1.85 32.82
N LYS A 194 39.14 2.19 31.86
CA LYS A 194 39.53 3.57 31.55
C LYS A 194 38.71 4.19 30.41
N ILE A 195 37.99 3.38 29.63
CA ILE A 195 37.20 3.85 28.47
C ILE A 195 36.01 4.71 28.91
N PRO A 196 35.18 4.33 29.92
CA PRO A 196 34.05 5.14 30.36
C PRO A 196 34.43 6.52 30.90
N LEU A 197 35.69 6.68 31.37
CA LEU A 197 36.24 7.93 31.90
C LEU A 197 36.74 8.87 30.79
N THR A 198 36.68 8.46 29.52
CA THR A 198 37.24 9.25 28.41
C THR A 198 36.24 10.29 27.92
N ARG A 199 36.49 11.57 28.20
CA ARG A 199 35.63 12.69 27.76
C ARG A 199 36.05 13.35 26.45
N LYS A 200 37.33 13.23 26.06
CA LYS A 200 37.88 13.84 24.85
C LYS A 200 38.76 12.83 24.12
N ILE A 201 38.61 12.78 22.80
CA ILE A 201 39.35 11.85 21.96
C ILE A 201 40.05 12.65 20.86
N VAL A 202 41.37 12.51 20.76
CA VAL A 202 42.11 13.07 19.63
C VAL A 202 42.16 12.02 18.55
N VAL A 203 41.54 12.32 17.42
CA VAL A 203 41.57 11.44 16.25
C VAL A 203 42.51 12.05 15.24
N GLN A 204 43.60 11.33 15.00
CA GLN A 204 44.60 11.64 14.00
C GLN A 204 44.36 10.75 12.79
N ILE A 205 43.90 11.35 11.69
CA ILE A 205 43.73 10.65 10.42
C ILE A 205 44.96 10.95 9.55
N GLU A 206 45.64 9.89 9.12
CA GLU A 206 46.88 9.98 8.34
C GLU A 206 46.68 10.91 7.13
N ASN A 207 47.58 11.88 6.97
CA ASN A 207 47.58 12.91 5.91
C ASN A 207 46.42 13.93 5.88
N TYR A 208 45.61 14.06 6.94
CA TYR A 208 44.43 14.91 6.82
C TYR A 208 44.21 15.93 7.93
N LEU A 209 44.20 15.53 9.21
CA LEU A 209 43.80 16.43 10.29
C LEU A 209 44.19 15.87 11.66
N ASP A 210 44.87 16.67 12.47
CA ASP A 210 44.99 16.48 13.92
C ASP A 210 43.89 17.33 14.59
N LYS A 211 42.66 16.79 14.65
CA LYS A 211 41.55 17.47 15.35
C LYS A 211 41.16 16.70 16.62
N ILE A 212 40.90 17.47 17.66
CA ILE A 212 40.29 16.98 18.89
C ILE A 212 38.79 16.89 18.63
N PHE A 213 38.23 15.69 18.71
CA PHE A 213 36.80 15.47 18.58
C PHE A 213 36.21 15.12 19.94
N VAL A 214 35.04 15.67 20.22
CA VAL A 214 34.22 15.20 21.34
C VAL A 214 33.38 14.06 20.78
N PRO A 215 33.54 12.82 21.28
CA PRO A 215 32.72 11.70 20.81
C PRO A 215 31.25 11.97 21.15
N GLN A 216 30.35 11.73 20.20
CA GLN A 216 28.91 11.83 20.46
C GLN A 216 28.40 10.62 21.24
N GLU A 217 28.96 9.45 20.94
CA GLU A 217 28.54 8.18 21.51
C GLU A 217 29.72 7.22 21.50
N ILE A 218 29.91 6.48 22.59
CA ILE A 218 30.90 5.41 22.71
C ILE A 218 30.11 4.14 23.05
N ASN A 219 30.08 3.20 22.11
CA ASN A 219 29.45 1.90 22.30
C ASN A 219 30.53 0.82 22.50
N ILE A 220 30.49 0.15 23.63
CA ILE A 220 31.44 -0.91 23.99
C ILE A 220 30.75 -2.24 23.75
N SER A 221 31.33 -3.09 22.89
CA SER A 221 30.82 -4.43 22.66
C SER A 221 30.86 -5.24 23.97
N PRO A 222 29.75 -5.87 24.39
CA PRO A 222 29.70 -6.69 25.61
C PRO A 222 30.44 -8.03 25.43
N VAL A 223 30.81 -8.38 24.20
CA VAL A 223 31.51 -9.62 23.85
C VAL A 223 32.96 -9.31 23.49
N MET A 224 33.89 -10.03 24.11
CA MET A 224 35.32 -10.01 23.80
C MET A 224 35.64 -11.03 22.71
N ASP A 225 36.52 -10.68 21.77
CA ASP A 225 37.00 -11.62 20.76
C ASP A 225 37.91 -12.67 21.43
N PRO A 226 37.54 -13.97 21.41
CA PRO A 226 38.29 -15.03 22.10
C PRO A 226 39.66 -15.32 21.47
N ARG A 227 39.89 -14.94 20.20
CA ARG A 227 41.19 -15.15 19.53
C ARG A 227 42.17 -14.03 19.84
N SER A 228 41.72 -12.77 19.79
CA SER A 228 42.61 -11.63 20.00
C SER A 228 42.61 -11.11 21.44
N ARG A 229 41.69 -11.55 22.30
CA ARG A 229 41.44 -10.98 23.65
C ARG A 229 41.31 -9.45 23.62
N LYS A 230 40.63 -8.94 22.59
CA LYS A 230 40.37 -7.51 22.42
C LYS A 230 38.87 -7.27 22.40
N ILE A 231 38.48 -6.12 22.92
CA ILE A 231 37.10 -5.64 22.93
C ILE A 231 36.93 -4.64 21.81
N LYS A 232 35.84 -4.79 21.05
CA LYS A 232 35.46 -3.86 19.99
C LYS A 232 34.74 -2.66 20.60
N VAL A 233 35.27 -1.46 20.37
CA VAL A 233 34.67 -0.19 20.82
C VAL A 233 34.37 0.66 19.60
N GLU A 234 33.12 1.10 19.48
CA GLU A 234 32.66 1.95 18.38
C GLU A 234 32.47 3.37 18.91
N VAL A 235 33.16 4.33 18.31
CA VAL A 235 33.07 5.75 18.65
C VAL A 235 32.43 6.51 17.50
N LYS A 236 31.30 7.18 17.75
CA LYS A 236 30.61 8.00 16.77
C LYS A 236 31.13 9.44 16.79
N ILE A 237 31.57 9.93 15.63
CA ILE A 237 32.17 11.26 15.48
C ILE A 237 31.45 12.04 14.37
N PRO A 238 31.09 13.32 14.61
CA PRO A 238 30.50 14.16 13.58
C PRO A 238 31.54 14.51 12.51
N ASN A 239 31.13 14.44 11.23
CA ASN A 239 31.95 14.78 10.06
C ASN A 239 31.26 15.89 9.26
N PRO A 240 31.16 17.12 9.82
CA PRO A 240 30.44 18.22 9.18
C PRO A 240 31.06 18.64 7.85
N ASP A 241 32.39 18.50 7.71
CA ASP A 241 33.10 18.83 6.47
C ASP A 241 32.96 17.73 5.39
N LEU A 242 32.33 16.58 5.72
CA LEU A 242 32.19 15.39 4.85
C LEU A 242 33.53 14.86 4.30
N ARG A 243 34.64 15.15 4.98
CA ARG A 243 35.99 14.82 4.50
C ARG A 243 36.48 13.46 4.95
N ILE A 244 35.99 12.95 6.08
CA ILE A 244 36.34 11.63 6.58
C ILE A 244 35.57 10.58 5.77
N LYS A 245 36.29 9.71 5.05
CA LYS A 245 35.69 8.64 4.24
C LYS A 245 35.71 7.30 4.98
N PRO A 246 34.66 6.48 4.86
CA PRO A 246 34.69 5.10 5.33
C PRO A 246 35.88 4.34 4.72
N GLY A 247 36.58 3.55 5.54
CA GLY A 247 37.75 2.77 5.12
C GLY A 247 39.10 3.45 5.36
N MET A 248 39.14 4.72 5.79
CA MET A 248 40.39 5.37 6.21
C MET A 248 40.89 4.83 7.55
N PHE A 249 42.20 4.69 7.70
CA PHE A 249 42.82 4.37 8.99
C PHE A 249 42.97 5.63 9.84
N ALA A 250 42.59 5.52 11.11
CA ALA A 250 42.70 6.59 12.08
C ALA A 250 43.47 6.11 13.31
N ARG A 251 44.38 6.94 13.81
CA ARG A 251 45.01 6.77 15.12
C ARG A 251 44.22 7.55 16.15
N VAL A 252 43.81 6.88 17.21
CA VAL A 252 43.01 7.47 18.26
C VAL A 252 43.84 7.55 19.54
N LYS A 253 43.99 8.76 20.07
CA LYS A 253 44.57 9.01 21.40
C LYS A 253 43.42 9.33 22.35
N LEU A 254 43.21 8.46 23.32
CA LEU A 254 42.26 8.64 24.39
C LEU A 254 42.91 9.55 25.44
N ILE A 255 42.33 10.73 25.71
CA ILE A 255 42.77 11.57 26.81
C ILE A 255 42.03 11.11 28.06
N LEU A 256 42.74 10.38 28.90
CA LEU A 256 42.33 10.09 30.27
C LEU A 256 42.59 11.37 31.09
N GLU A 257 41.66 11.72 31.97
CA GLU A 257 41.61 13.00 32.69
C GLU A 257 42.99 13.48 33.23
N GLU A 258 43.25 14.79 33.16
CA GLU A 258 44.44 15.43 33.75
C GLU A 258 44.52 15.09 35.24
N GLU A 259 45.64 14.49 35.66
CA GLU A 259 46.04 14.51 37.07
C GLU A 259 46.05 15.97 37.54
N LYS A 260 45.20 16.27 38.53
CA LYS A 260 45.27 17.48 39.33
C LYS A 260 45.97 17.19 40.64
#